data_AF-A0A2V9DT39-F1
#
_entry.id   AF-A0A2V9DT39-F1
#
_cell.length_a   1.000
_cell.length_b   1.000
_cell.length_c   1.000
_cell.angle_alpha   90.00
_cell.angle_beta   90.00
_cell.angle_gamma   90.00
#
_symmetry.space_group_name_H-M   'P 1'
#
loop_
_entity.id
_entity.type
_entity.pdbx_description
1 polymer ?
#
loop_
_entity_poly.entity_id
_entity_poly.type
_entity_poly.pdbx_seq_one_letter_code
_entity_poly.pdbx_strand_id
1 'polypeptide(L)' 'MEPKRYATAAAFRRALEDRLQDIAGNESVDLQRLRRQLAFDRLLARLFKAAQPRALPWVLKGG' A
#
# COMPACT_ATOMS: atom_id res chain seq x y z
N MET A 1 -2.44 -0.83 19.14
CA MET A 1 -2.38 -2.18 18.54
C MET A 1 -0.94 -2.42 18.13
N GLU A 2 -0.28 -3.47 18.64
CA GLU A 2 1.11 -3.76 18.28
C GLU A 2 1.25 -4.08 16.78
N PRO A 3 2.37 -3.72 16.14
CA PRO A 3 2.59 -4.04 14.73
C PRO A 3 2.69 -5.56 14.55
N LYS A 4 1.77 -6.14 13.76
CA LYS A 4 1.85 -7.54 13.34
C LYS A 4 3.17 -7.77 12.59
N ARG A 5 4.04 -8.62 13.14
CA ARG A 5 5.31 -9.03 12.51
C ARG A 5 5.10 -10.35 11.78
N TYR A 6 5.62 -10.42 10.56
CA TYR A 6 5.62 -11.64 9.75
C TYR A 6 7.02 -12.26 9.77
N ALA A 7 7.10 -13.58 9.87
CA ALA A 7 8.39 -14.28 9.96
C ALA A 7 9.23 -14.17 8.67
N THR A 8 8.58 -14.05 7.51
CA THR A 8 9.26 -13.92 6.21
C THR A 8 8.55 -12.92 5.30
N ALA A 9 9.27 -12.42 4.30
CA ALA A 9 8.69 -11.58 3.25
C ALA A 9 7.56 -12.31 2.49
N ALA A 10 7.69 -13.62 2.27
CA ALA A 10 6.66 -14.43 1.63
C ALA A 10 5.40 -14.54 2.50
N ALA A 11 5.55 -14.70 3.82
CA ALA A 11 4.42 -14.73 4.76
C ALA A 11 3.69 -13.38 4.79
N PHE A 12 4.44 -12.27 4.77
CA PHE A 12 3.85 -10.93 4.65
C PHE A 12 3.06 -10.78 3.34
N ARG A 13 3.69 -11.14 2.20
CA ARG A 13 3.03 -11.06 0.89
C ARG A 13 1.74 -11.87 0.86
N ARG A 14 1.75 -13.10 1.41
CA ARG A 14 0.56 -13.95 1.44
C ARG A 14 -0.57 -13.30 2.23
N ALA A 15 -0.28 -12.88 3.47
CA ALA A 15 -1.28 -12.24 4.32
C ALA A 15 -1.82 -10.92 3.74
N LEU A 16 -0.99 -10.18 3.00
CA LEU A 16 -1.41 -9.00 2.29
C LEU A 16 -2.38 -9.34 1.16
N GLU A 17 -2.04 -10.32 0.32
CA GLU A 17 -2.89 -10.75 -0.80
C GLU A 17 -4.22 -11.33 -0.32
N ASP A 18 -4.22 -12.16 0.73
CA ASP A 18 -5.45 -12.69 1.32
C ASP A 18 -6.37 -11.53 1.76
N ARG A 19 -5.81 -10.49 2.39
CA ARG A 19 -6.59 -9.31 2.80
C ARG A 19 -7.12 -8.49 1.62
N LEU A 20 -6.34 -8.34 0.54
CA LEU A 20 -6.81 -7.66 -0.66
C LEU A 20 -7.94 -8.45 -1.34
N GLN A 21 -7.85 -9.78 -1.34
CA GLN A 21 -8.88 -10.65 -1.88
C GLN A 21 -10.19 -10.56 -1.09
N ASP A 22 -10.10 -10.51 0.24
CA ASP A 22 -11.26 -10.32 1.11
C ASP A 22 -11.95 -8.97 0.85
N ILE A 23 -11.18 -7.89 0.75
CA ILE A 23 -11.71 -6.55 0.45
C ILE A 23 -12.35 -6.54 -0.94
N ALA A 24 -11.68 -7.11 -1.95
CA ALA A 24 -12.22 -7.20 -3.31
C ALA A 24 -13.59 -7.90 -3.35
N GLY A 25 -13.72 -9.02 -2.63
CA GLY A 25 -14.97 -9.77 -2.54
C GLY A 25 -16.05 -9.01 -1.78
N ASN A 26 -15.73 -8.44 -0.62
CA ASN A 26 -16.69 -7.76 0.24
C ASN A 26 -17.22 -6.46 -0.37
N GLU A 27 -16.36 -5.72 -1.08
CA GLU A 27 -16.70 -4.43 -1.68
C GLU A 27 -17.07 -4.54 -3.17
N SER A 28 -17.03 -5.73 -3.76
CA SER A 28 -17.26 -5.97 -5.19
C SER A 28 -16.38 -5.09 -6.09
N VAL A 29 -15.12 -4.89 -5.71
CA VAL A 29 -14.13 -4.11 -6.45
C VAL A 29 -13.12 -5.03 -7.14
N ASP A 30 -12.59 -4.58 -8.28
CA ASP A 30 -11.54 -5.31 -8.99
C ASP A 30 -10.26 -5.43 -8.14
N LEU A 31 -9.78 -6.66 -7.97
CA LEU A 31 -8.58 -6.95 -7.18
C LEU A 31 -7.33 -6.26 -7.75
N GLN A 32 -7.22 -6.15 -9.08
CA GLN A 32 -6.07 -5.49 -9.70
C GLN A 32 -6.04 -4.00 -9.41
N ARG A 33 -7.22 -3.35 -9.28
CA ARG A 33 -7.33 -1.96 -8.83
C ARG A 33 -6.77 -1.79 -7.43
N LEU A 34 -7.15 -2.66 -6.49
CA LEU A 34 -6.63 -2.63 -5.11
C LEU A 34 -5.11 -2.85 -5.06
N ARG A 35 -4.59 -3.82 -5.82
CA ARG A 35 -3.15 -4.07 -5.93
C ARG A 35 -2.38 -2.84 -6.43
N ARG A 36 -2.88 -2.19 -7.49
CA ARG A 36 -2.28 -0.95 -8.03
C ARG A 36 -2.31 0.17 -7.01
N GLN A 37 -3.45 0.41 -6.38
CA GLN A 37 -3.59 1.46 -5.37
C GLN A 37 -2.61 1.25 -4.22
N LEU A 38 -2.52 0.03 -3.67
CA LEU A 38 -1.57 -0.28 -2.62
C LEU A 38 -0.11 -0.02 -3.05
N ALA A 39 0.27 -0.42 -4.26
CA ALA A 39 1.63 -0.18 -4.76
C ALA A 39 1.96 1.31 -4.83
N PHE A 40 1.04 2.13 -5.34
CA PHE A 40 1.21 3.59 -5.38
C PHE A 40 1.25 4.19 -3.97
N ASP A 41 0.33 3.82 -3.09
CA ASP A 41 0.31 4.31 -1.70
C ASP A 41 1.63 4.01 -0.99
N ARG A 42 2.20 2.81 -1.18
CA ARG A 42 3.48 2.44 -0.56
C ARG A 42 4.66 3.18 -1.17
N LEU A 43 4.66 3.43 -2.47
CA LEU A 43 5.67 4.26 -3.12
C LEU A 43 5.61 5.70 -2.59
N LEU A 44 4.42 6.30 -2.57
CA LEU A 44 4.23 7.66 -2.08
C LEU A 44 4.63 7.78 -0.60
N ALA A 45 4.22 6.83 0.25
CA ALA A 45 4.63 6.80 1.65
C ALA A 45 6.16 6.78 1.82
N ARG A 46 6.90 6.11 0.93
CA ARG A 46 8.38 6.12 0.97
C ARG A 46 8.96 7.45 0.51
N LEU A 47 8.45 8.02 -0.57
CA LEU A 47 8.93 9.31 -1.11
C LEU A 47 8.70 10.44 -0.09
N PHE A 48 7.52 10.50 0.51
CA PHE A 48 7.17 11.54 1.49
C PHE A 48 7.77 11.30 2.87
N LYS A 49 8.13 10.07 3.23
CA LYS A 49 8.86 9.79 4.48
C LYS A 49 10.33 10.18 4.40
N ALA A 50 10.97 9.97 3.25
CA ALA A 50 12.39 10.27 3.06
C ALA A 50 12.67 11.77 2.93
N ALA A 51 11.67 12.55 2.52
CA ALA A 51 11.81 13.98 2.36
C ALA A 51 11.24 14.76 3.55
N GLN A 52 11.87 15.89 3.87
CA GLN A 52 11.20 16.91 4.68
C GLN A 52 10.05 17.48 3.83
N PRO A 53 8.78 17.47 4.29
CA PRO A 53 7.62 17.81 3.46
C PRO A 53 7.69 19.20 2.79
N ARG A 54 8.45 20.15 3.36
CA ARG A 54 8.68 21.49 2.82
C ARG A 54 9.80 21.60 1.77
N ALA A 55 10.54 20.53 1.53
CA ALA A 55 11.75 20.52 0.69
C ALA A 55 11.62 19.67 -0.59
N LEU A 56 10.46 19.08 -0.86
CA LEU A 56 10.24 18.35 -2.11
C LEU A 56 10.11 19.34 -3.28
N PRO A 57 10.93 19.21 -4.35
CA PRO A 57 10.87 20.11 -5.50
C PRO A 57 9.69 19.83 -6.44
N TRP A 58 8.75 18.97 -6.03
CA TRP A 58 7.63 18.51 -6.83
C TRP A 58 6.39 18.32 -5.95
N VAL A 59 5.21 18.40 -6.56
CA VAL A 59 3.90 18.21 -5.92
C VAL A 59 3.19 17.01 -6.53
N LEU A 60 2.52 16.20 -5.70
CA LEU A 60 1.63 15.14 -6.18
C LEU A 60 0.34 15.76 -6.73
N LYS A 61 -0.09 15.31 -7.91
CA LYS A 61 -1.34 15.75 -8.55
C LYS A 61 -2.06 14.58 -9.22
N GLY A 62 -3.32 14.81 -9.61
CA GLY A 62 -4.12 13.88 -10.38
C GLY A 62 -4.99 12.96 -9.53
N GLY A 63 -5.81 12.16 -10.21
CA GLY A 63 -6.73 11.14 -9.69
C GLY A 63 -7.28 10.32 -10.85
#